data_AF-L0M5B6-F1
#
_entry.id   AF-L0M5B6-F1
#
_cell.length_a   1.000
_cell.length_b   1.000
_cell.length_c   1.000
_cell.angle_alpha   90.00
_cell.angle_beta   90.00
_cell.angle_gamma   90.00
#
_symmetry.space_group_name_H-M   'P 1'
#
loop_
_entity.id
_entity.type
_entity.pdbx_description
1 polymer ?
#
loop_
_entity_poly.entity_id
_entity_poly.type
_entity_poly.pdbx_seq_one_letter_code
_entity_poly.pdbx_strand_id
1 'polypeptide(L)'
;MQSLTYQHSTNLYRPSLISKSQEANRETKKLMLIRDAVRAWHKATPGQSQVHISQLVAKEWLARGGRGLLLAGSEHNTKQNFFRMINDPGPKNDKGLMLLIPIIIDVMARDNEKVAREFGLVAKTEAELIAEAMKECTEAHQAKLLGQPIQRLEKEVREAAEALLRFLPTESIAAVVTSLAAMAPGVM
;
A
#
# COMPACT_ATOMS: atom_id res chain seq x y z
N MET A 1 -26.12 -47.32 33.78
CA MET A 1 -24.77 -46.81 33.50
C MET A 1 -24.84 -45.95 32.24
N GLN A 2 -24.51 -44.66 32.41
CA GLN A 2 -24.05 -43.62 31.46
C GLN A 2 -24.61 -43.58 30.02
N SER A 3 -25.34 -42.51 29.69
CA SER A 3 -25.52 -42.06 28.30
C SER A 3 -24.30 -41.23 27.87
N LEU A 4 -23.78 -41.52 26.68
CA LEU A 4 -22.71 -40.75 26.05
C LEU A 4 -23.33 -39.58 25.29
N THR A 5 -23.13 -38.36 25.79
CA THR A 5 -23.47 -37.13 25.07
C THR A 5 -22.32 -36.80 24.12
N TYR A 6 -22.53 -36.94 22.81
CA TYR A 6 -21.60 -36.43 21.81
C TYR A 6 -21.78 -34.92 21.69
N GLN A 7 -20.85 -34.14 22.25
CA GLN A 7 -20.76 -32.71 21.98
C GLN A 7 -20.14 -32.49 20.60
N HIS A 8 -20.93 -31.99 19.66
CA HIS A 8 -20.44 -31.53 18.36
C HIS A 8 -19.95 -30.08 18.52
N SER A 9 -18.67 -29.92 18.85
CA SER A 9 -18.01 -28.62 18.90
C SER A 9 -17.53 -28.21 17.51
N THR A 10 -18.35 -27.47 16.77
CA THR A 10 -17.96 -26.76 15.53
C THR A 10 -17.23 -25.46 15.85
N ASN A 11 -16.05 -25.54 16.45
CA ASN A 11 -15.10 -24.42 16.44
C ASN A 11 -14.35 -24.43 15.10
N LEU A 12 -14.98 -23.88 14.06
CA LEU A 12 -14.32 -23.56 12.80
C LEU A 12 -13.47 -22.29 12.96
N TYR A 13 -12.35 -22.39 13.67
CA TYR A 13 -11.26 -21.47 13.42
C TYR A 13 -10.65 -21.83 12.06
N ARG A 14 -11.13 -21.18 10.99
CA ARG A 14 -10.44 -21.22 9.70
C ARG A 14 -9.37 -20.14 9.74
N PRO A 15 -8.08 -20.46 9.96
CA PRO A 15 -7.03 -19.51 9.63
C PRO A 15 -7.21 -19.13 8.16
N SER A 16 -7.12 -17.84 7.86
CA SER A 16 -7.13 -17.31 6.50
C SER A 16 -6.00 -18.00 5.71
N LEU A 17 -6.36 -19.01 4.93
CA LEU A 17 -5.45 -19.67 4.00
C LEU A 17 -5.31 -18.74 2.79
N ILE A 18 -4.41 -17.76 2.88
CA ILE A 18 -3.99 -17.03 1.69
C ILE A 18 -3.32 -18.07 0.78
N SER A 19 -3.93 -18.34 -0.37
CA SER A 19 -3.37 -19.33 -1.29
C SER A 19 -2.08 -18.79 -1.89
N LYS A 20 -1.09 -19.66 -2.13
CA LYS A 20 0.16 -19.31 -2.83
C LYS A 20 -0.11 -18.61 -4.18
N SER A 21 -1.24 -18.90 -4.83
CA SER A 21 -1.68 -18.23 -6.05
C SER A 21 -2.09 -16.76 -5.84
N GLN A 22 -2.69 -16.42 -4.69
CA GLN A 22 -3.03 -15.04 -4.33
C GLN A 22 -1.77 -14.23 -3.99
N GLU A 23 -0.77 -14.83 -3.32
CA GLU A 23 0.50 -14.18 -3.02
C GLU A 23 1.29 -13.87 -4.31
N ALA A 24 1.43 -14.85 -5.20
CA ALA A 24 2.09 -14.64 -6.50
C ALA A 24 1.40 -13.55 -7.35
N ASN A 25 0.07 -13.47 -7.28
CA ASN A 25 -0.70 -12.42 -7.95
C ASN A 25 -0.42 -11.02 -7.35
N ARG A 26 -0.32 -10.91 -6.02
CA ARG A 26 0.02 -9.66 -5.32
C ARG A 26 1.43 -9.19 -5.66
N GLU A 27 2.41 -10.09 -5.65
CA GLU A 27 3.79 -9.76 -6.01
C GLU A 27 3.89 -9.29 -7.47
N THR A 28 3.21 -9.98 -8.38
CA THR A 28 3.16 -9.61 -9.80
C THR A 28 2.58 -8.21 -9.98
N LYS A 29 1.43 -7.91 -9.33
CA LYS A 29 0.81 -6.58 -9.35
C LYS A 29 1.74 -5.50 -8.78
N LYS A 30 2.42 -5.80 -7.68
CA LYS A 30 3.38 -4.88 -7.06
C LYS A 30 4.54 -4.56 -7.99
N LEU A 31 5.11 -5.58 -8.65
CA LEU A 31 6.20 -5.39 -9.61
C LEU A 31 5.74 -4.58 -10.83
N MET A 32 4.54 -4.85 -11.35
CA MET A 32 3.95 -4.05 -12.44
C MET A 32 3.77 -2.59 -12.03
N LEU A 33 3.20 -2.33 -10.84
CA LEU A 33 3.04 -0.97 -10.31
C LEU A 33 4.37 -0.21 -10.25
N ILE A 34 5.43 -0.85 -9.73
CA ILE A 34 6.76 -0.23 -9.65
C ILE A 34 7.35 0.03 -11.04
N ARG A 35 7.17 -0.88 -12.00
CA ARG A 35 7.63 -0.66 -13.38
C ARG A 35 6.93 0.54 -14.01
N ASP A 36 5.62 0.62 -13.84
CA ASP A 36 4.83 1.72 -14.40
C ASP A 36 5.17 3.05 -13.73
N ALA A 37 5.40 3.05 -12.41
CA ALA A 37 5.86 4.22 -11.68
C ALA A 37 7.24 4.70 -12.17
N VAL A 38 8.19 3.79 -12.40
CA VAL A 38 9.52 4.15 -12.92
C VAL A 38 9.43 4.69 -14.36
N ARG A 39 8.53 4.15 -15.20
CA ARG A 39 8.29 4.66 -16.55
C ARG A 39 7.67 6.06 -16.53
N ALA A 40 6.72 6.30 -15.62
CA ALA A 40 6.13 7.61 -15.41
C ALA A 40 7.16 8.62 -14.90
N TRP A 41 8.00 8.21 -13.94
CA TRP A 41 9.11 9.02 -13.42
C TRP A 41 10.09 9.39 -14.54
N HIS A 42 10.49 8.43 -15.38
CA HIS A 42 11.32 8.68 -16.56
C HIS A 42 10.69 9.70 -17.53
N LYS A 43 9.38 9.61 -17.78
CA LYS A 43 8.65 10.55 -18.65
C LYS A 43 8.54 11.95 -18.05
N ALA A 44 8.41 12.05 -16.73
CA ALA A 44 8.28 13.31 -16.00
C ALA A 44 9.63 14.02 -15.77
N THR A 45 10.75 13.31 -15.86
CA THR A 45 12.10 13.88 -15.68
C THR A 45 12.68 14.34 -17.02
N PRO A 46 13.07 15.62 -17.17
CA PRO A 46 13.66 16.13 -18.41
C PRO A 46 15.13 15.68 -18.58
N GLY A 47 15.64 15.76 -19.82
CA GLY A 47 17.05 15.50 -20.12
C GLY A 47 17.43 14.02 -20.12
N GLN A 48 18.61 13.68 -19.58
CA GLN A 48 19.13 12.31 -19.52
C GLN A 48 18.49 11.50 -18.37
N SER A 49 17.15 11.45 -18.34
CA SER A 49 16.38 10.91 -17.22
C SER A 49 16.69 9.46 -16.88
N GLN A 50 16.99 8.61 -17.86
CA GLN A 50 17.41 7.23 -17.57
C GLN A 50 18.74 7.17 -16.80
N VAL A 51 19.72 7.98 -17.21
CA VAL A 51 21.02 8.03 -16.52
C VAL A 51 20.79 8.53 -15.10
N HIS A 52 20.13 9.68 -14.96
CA HIS A 52 19.80 10.29 -13.66
C HIS A 52 19.12 9.30 -12.70
N ILE A 53 17.99 8.72 -13.11
CA ILE A 53 17.20 7.79 -12.29
C ILE A 53 18.04 6.57 -11.89
N SER A 54 18.73 5.95 -12.86
CA SER A 54 19.52 4.75 -12.58
C SER A 54 20.68 5.02 -11.62
N GLN A 55 21.31 6.19 -11.70
CA GLN A 55 22.39 6.60 -10.81
C GLN A 55 21.87 6.89 -9.39
N LEU A 56 20.74 7.58 -9.26
CA LEU A 56 20.15 7.82 -7.94
C LEU A 56 19.78 6.52 -7.23
N VAL A 57 19.13 5.59 -7.94
CA VAL A 57 18.76 4.27 -7.39
C VAL A 57 20.00 3.46 -7.03
N ALA A 58 21.03 3.46 -7.89
CA ALA A 58 22.27 2.73 -7.62
C ALA A 58 23.03 3.32 -6.43
N LYS A 59 23.13 4.66 -6.33
CA LYS A 59 23.77 5.35 -5.21
C LYS A 59 23.08 4.98 -3.90
N GLU A 60 21.75 5.03 -3.85
CA GLU A 60 21.00 4.68 -2.65
C GLU A 60 21.13 3.19 -2.31
N TRP A 61 21.05 2.30 -3.30
CA TRP A 61 21.24 0.86 -3.12
C TRP A 61 22.60 0.55 -2.46
N LEU A 62 23.67 1.17 -2.96
CA LEU A 62 25.01 1.00 -2.42
C LEU A 62 25.16 1.64 -1.02
N ALA A 63 24.56 2.81 -0.80
CA ALA A 63 24.57 3.48 0.51
C ALA A 63 23.90 2.65 1.61
N ARG A 64 22.90 1.82 1.25
CA ARG A 64 22.26 0.87 2.17
C ARG A 64 22.96 -0.48 2.26
N GLY A 65 24.18 -0.60 1.73
CA GLY A 65 24.97 -1.83 1.76
C GLY A 65 24.48 -2.91 0.80
N GLY A 66 23.70 -2.55 -0.22
CA GLY A 66 23.15 -3.48 -1.19
C GLY A 66 24.22 -4.19 -2.02
N ARG A 67 24.07 -5.51 -2.20
CA ARG A 67 25.02 -6.36 -2.95
C ARG A 67 24.30 -7.34 -3.89
N GLY A 68 25.04 -7.89 -4.85
CA GLY A 68 24.54 -8.94 -5.76
C GLY A 68 23.75 -8.44 -6.97
N LEU A 69 23.47 -7.13 -7.05
CA LEU A 69 22.94 -6.50 -8.26
C LEU A 69 24.07 -5.82 -9.04
N LEU A 70 24.02 -5.88 -10.37
CA LEU A 70 24.97 -5.24 -11.28
C LEU A 70 24.67 -3.74 -11.42
N LEU A 71 24.57 -3.04 -10.30
CA LEU A 71 24.33 -1.60 -10.21
C LEU A 71 25.59 -0.80 -9.85
N ALA A 72 26.67 -1.49 -9.46
CA ALA A 72 28.00 -0.91 -9.36
C ALA A 72 28.72 -0.97 -10.71
N GLY A 73 29.43 0.09 -11.09
CA GLY A 73 30.19 0.16 -12.33
C GLY A 73 30.01 1.47 -13.08
N SER A 74 30.20 1.42 -14.41
CA SER A 74 30.02 2.60 -15.28
C SER A 74 28.56 3.02 -15.37
N GLU A 75 28.33 4.31 -15.63
CA GLU A 75 26.98 4.86 -15.80
C GLU A 75 26.17 4.11 -16.85
N HIS A 76 26.83 3.72 -17.95
CA HIS A 76 26.21 2.96 -19.02
C HIS A 76 25.69 1.60 -18.53
N ASN A 77 26.50 0.85 -17.78
CA ASN A 77 26.14 -0.48 -17.29
C ASN A 77 25.05 -0.40 -16.23
N THR A 78 25.15 0.56 -15.30
CA THR A 78 24.12 0.79 -14.28
C THR A 78 22.79 1.12 -14.93
N LYS A 79 22.77 2.04 -15.91
CA LYS A 79 21.58 2.39 -16.68
C LYS A 79 20.99 1.15 -17.36
N GLN A 80 21.79 0.43 -18.14
CA GLN A 80 21.31 -0.76 -18.86
C GLN A 80 20.73 -1.82 -17.91
N ASN A 81 21.45 -2.15 -16.84
CA ASN A 81 21.02 -3.20 -15.91
C ASN A 81 19.75 -2.79 -15.15
N PHE A 82 19.65 -1.54 -14.72
CA PHE A 82 18.45 -1.03 -14.06
C PHE A 82 17.25 -1.07 -14.99
N PHE A 83 17.32 -0.46 -16.18
CA PHE A 83 16.18 -0.41 -17.10
C PHE A 83 15.83 -1.77 -17.70
N ARG A 84 16.77 -2.72 -17.79
CA ARG A 84 16.45 -4.12 -18.12
C ARG A 84 15.51 -4.75 -17.09
N MET A 85 15.66 -4.46 -15.80
CA MET A 85 14.72 -4.94 -14.78
C MET A 85 13.32 -4.32 -14.91
N ILE A 86 13.25 -3.08 -15.42
CA ILE A 86 12.01 -2.34 -15.63
C ILE A 86 11.28 -2.78 -16.91
N ASN A 87 12.02 -3.04 -17.98
CA ASN A 87 11.45 -3.27 -19.31
C ASN A 87 11.25 -4.74 -19.65
N ASP A 88 12.03 -5.64 -19.07
CA ASP A 88 12.01 -7.06 -19.40
C ASP A 88 11.60 -7.91 -18.17
N PRO A 89 10.30 -8.12 -17.92
CA PRO A 89 9.84 -9.00 -16.84
C PRO A 89 10.39 -10.41 -16.97
N GLY A 90 10.57 -11.09 -15.84
CA GLY A 90 11.02 -12.47 -15.80
C GLY A 90 11.77 -12.81 -14.52
N PRO A 91 11.90 -14.10 -14.16
CA PRO A 91 12.27 -14.51 -12.80
C PRO A 91 13.56 -13.89 -12.25
N LYS A 92 14.57 -13.70 -13.10
CA LYS A 92 15.84 -13.05 -12.71
C LYS A 92 15.66 -11.56 -12.44
N ASN A 93 14.96 -10.86 -13.32
CA ASN A 93 14.75 -9.42 -13.25
C ASN A 93 13.72 -9.06 -12.17
N ASP A 94 12.69 -9.89 -11.98
CA ASP A 94 11.70 -9.73 -10.92
C ASP A 94 12.33 -9.86 -9.54
N LYS A 95 13.22 -10.86 -9.33
CA LYS A 95 13.98 -10.99 -8.08
C LYS A 95 14.84 -9.76 -7.80
N GLY A 96 15.55 -9.25 -8.82
CA GLY A 96 16.34 -8.04 -8.68
C GLY A 96 15.48 -6.81 -8.37
N LEU A 97 14.36 -6.66 -9.07
CA LEU A 97 13.44 -5.54 -8.87
C LEU A 97 12.78 -5.58 -7.49
N MET A 98 12.39 -6.76 -6.99
CA MET A 98 11.85 -6.93 -5.64
C MET A 98 12.76 -6.36 -4.56
N LEU A 99 14.08 -6.58 -4.68
CA LEU A 99 15.08 -6.03 -3.75
C LEU A 99 15.17 -4.51 -3.82
N LEU A 100 14.93 -3.93 -5.01
CA LEU A 100 15.01 -2.50 -5.25
C LEU A 100 13.73 -1.74 -4.91
N ILE A 101 12.58 -2.40 -4.71
CA ILE A 101 11.32 -1.72 -4.41
C ILE A 101 11.46 -0.65 -3.31
N PRO A 102 11.98 -0.94 -2.09
CA PRO A 102 12.08 0.08 -1.06
C PRO A 102 13.02 1.23 -1.46
N ILE A 103 14.07 0.93 -2.23
CA ILE A 103 15.01 1.94 -2.75
C ILE A 103 14.33 2.85 -3.77
N ILE A 104 13.61 2.27 -4.72
CA ILE A 104 12.91 3.00 -5.78
C ILE A 104 11.85 3.91 -5.17
N ILE A 105 11.06 3.42 -4.22
CA ILE A 105 10.03 4.22 -3.53
C ILE A 105 10.68 5.43 -2.85
N ASP A 106 11.72 5.20 -2.04
CA ASP A 106 12.34 6.27 -1.27
C ASP A 106 13.05 7.31 -2.15
N VAL A 107 13.74 6.85 -3.20
CA VAL A 107 14.43 7.76 -4.14
C VAL A 107 13.42 8.53 -4.98
N MET A 108 12.39 7.86 -5.50
CA MET A 108 11.35 8.51 -6.30
C MET A 108 10.57 9.53 -5.47
N ALA A 109 10.27 9.23 -4.20
CA ALA A 109 9.61 10.17 -3.30
C ALA A 109 10.41 11.47 -3.11
N ARG A 110 11.75 11.40 -3.10
CA ARG A 110 12.63 12.58 -2.97
C ARG A 110 12.86 13.31 -4.29
N ASP A 111 13.01 12.59 -5.39
CA ASP A 111 13.34 13.16 -6.70
C ASP A 111 12.11 13.67 -7.45
N ASN A 112 10.99 12.95 -7.36
CA ASN A 112 9.74 13.27 -8.05
C ASN A 112 8.52 12.81 -7.23
N GLU A 113 8.28 13.51 -6.12
CA GLU A 113 7.20 13.23 -5.19
C GLU A 113 5.82 13.15 -5.88
N LYS A 114 5.59 13.99 -6.90
CA LYS A 114 4.33 14.00 -7.66
C LYS A 114 4.04 12.64 -8.30
N VAL A 115 5.02 12.03 -8.96
CA VAL A 115 4.86 10.69 -9.56
C VAL A 115 4.70 9.65 -8.45
N ALA A 116 5.51 9.73 -7.38
CA ALA A 116 5.39 8.78 -6.28
C ALA A 116 3.99 8.80 -5.65
N ARG A 117 3.37 9.97 -5.52
CA ARG A 117 1.98 10.14 -5.04
C ARG A 117 0.94 9.61 -6.03
N GLU A 118 1.09 9.85 -7.33
CA GLU A 118 0.18 9.34 -8.38
C GLU A 118 0.06 7.81 -8.34
N PHE A 119 1.16 7.11 -7.99
CA PHE A 119 1.21 5.66 -7.87
C PHE A 119 0.94 5.14 -6.44
N GLY A 120 0.57 6.01 -5.50
CA GLY A 120 0.28 5.63 -4.11
C GLY A 120 1.51 5.07 -3.36
N LEU A 121 2.72 5.49 -3.74
CA LEU A 121 3.97 5.01 -3.15
C LEU A 121 4.41 5.83 -1.93
N VAL A 122 3.78 6.98 -1.70
CA VAL A 122 4.01 7.84 -0.54
C VAL A 122 2.75 7.84 0.33
N ALA A 123 2.93 7.74 1.64
CA ALA A 123 1.83 7.89 2.59
C ALA A 123 1.22 9.29 2.50
N LYS A 124 -0.08 9.41 2.79
CA LYS A 124 -0.71 10.71 2.97
C LYS A 124 -0.06 11.46 4.12
N THR A 125 0.10 12.77 3.95
CA THR A 125 0.51 13.67 5.03
C THR A 125 -0.60 13.75 6.09
N GLU A 126 -0.24 14.19 7.30
CA GLU A 126 -1.22 14.44 8.36
C GLU A 126 -2.32 15.41 7.91
N ALA A 127 -1.96 16.48 7.20
CA ALA A 127 -2.92 17.44 6.65
C ALA A 127 -3.87 16.79 5.61
N GLU A 128 -3.37 15.91 4.74
CA GLU A 128 -4.21 15.18 3.78
C GLU A 128 -5.15 14.18 4.46
N LEU A 129 -4.68 13.49 5.52
CA LEU A 129 -5.51 12.60 6.33
C LEU A 129 -6.62 13.39 7.04
N ILE A 130 -6.29 14.56 7.60
CA ILE A 130 -7.27 15.45 8.24
C ILE A 130 -8.29 15.95 7.21
N ALA A 131 -7.84 16.42 6.05
CA ALA A 131 -8.72 16.90 4.99
C ALA A 131 -9.67 15.80 4.48
N GLU A 132 -9.17 14.58 4.34
CA GLU A 132 -10.00 13.42 3.98
C GLU A 132 -11.05 13.14 5.07
N ALA A 133 -10.66 13.06 6.34
CA ALA A 133 -11.64 12.84 7.41
C ALA A 133 -12.71 13.95 7.48
N MET A 134 -12.31 15.23 7.30
CA MET A 134 -13.25 16.35 7.22
C MET A 134 -14.23 16.19 6.06
N LYS A 135 -13.73 15.77 4.89
CA LYS A 135 -14.56 15.49 3.71
C LYS A 135 -15.58 14.39 4.01
N GLU A 136 -15.12 13.23 4.50
CA GLU A 136 -16.00 12.08 4.79
C GLU A 136 -17.04 12.41 5.88
N CYS A 137 -16.66 13.14 6.94
CA CYS A 137 -17.60 13.64 7.93
C CYS A 137 -18.64 14.60 7.33
N THR A 138 -18.21 15.47 6.39
CA THR A 138 -19.12 16.40 5.70
C THR A 138 -20.09 15.65 4.80
N GLU A 139 -19.65 14.61 4.10
CA GLU A 139 -20.50 13.75 3.27
C GLU A 139 -21.55 13.02 4.11
N ALA A 140 -21.18 12.54 5.30
CA ALA A 140 -22.12 11.95 6.27
C ALA A 140 -23.16 12.98 6.76
N HIS A 141 -22.73 14.20 7.13
CA HIS A 141 -23.64 15.29 7.49
C HIS A 141 -24.59 15.65 6.34
N GLN A 142 -24.07 15.74 5.13
CA GLN A 142 -24.84 16.05 3.93
C GLN A 142 -25.88 14.96 3.63
N ALA A 143 -25.51 13.68 3.75
CA ALA A 143 -26.42 12.57 3.57
C ALA A 143 -27.60 12.64 4.56
N LYS A 144 -27.33 13.00 5.82
CA LYS A 144 -28.37 13.19 6.85
C LYS A 144 -29.25 14.40 6.56
N LEU A 145 -28.65 15.55 6.25
CA LEU A 145 -29.36 16.81 5.99
C LEU A 145 -30.31 16.71 4.78
N LEU A 146 -29.87 16.01 3.73
CA LEU A 146 -30.65 15.84 2.51
C LEU A 146 -31.66 14.68 2.59
N GLY A 147 -31.76 13.98 3.72
CA GLY A 147 -32.67 12.85 3.87
C GLY A 147 -32.38 11.71 2.89
N GLN A 148 -31.09 11.46 2.60
CA GLN A 148 -30.71 10.36 1.70
C GLN A 148 -31.14 9.00 2.26
N PRO A 149 -31.30 7.97 1.40
CA PRO A 149 -31.68 6.62 1.84
C PRO A 149 -30.78 6.10 2.96
N ILE A 150 -31.34 5.30 3.88
CA ILE A 150 -30.63 4.84 5.07
C ILE A 150 -29.33 4.10 4.74
N GLN A 151 -29.31 3.29 3.69
CA GLN A 151 -28.10 2.55 3.26
C GLN A 151 -26.98 3.50 2.82
N ARG A 152 -27.34 4.65 2.23
CA ARG A 152 -26.36 5.68 1.85
C ARG A 152 -25.84 6.38 3.10
N LEU A 153 -26.71 6.76 4.03
CA LEU A 153 -26.28 7.35 5.31
C LEU A 153 -25.36 6.40 6.09
N GLU A 154 -25.69 5.11 6.18
CA GLU A 154 -24.87 4.09 6.84
C GLU A 154 -23.48 3.99 6.21
N LYS A 155 -23.41 3.99 4.87
CA LYS A 155 -22.14 3.99 4.13
C LYS A 155 -21.29 5.20 4.50
N GLU A 156 -21.82 6.42 4.41
CA GLU A 156 -21.04 7.63 4.66
C GLU A 156 -20.63 7.75 6.14
N VAL A 157 -21.50 7.36 7.08
CA VAL A 157 -21.15 7.33 8.51
C VAL A 157 -20.01 6.35 8.77
N ARG A 158 -20.03 5.17 8.15
CA ARG A 158 -18.93 4.21 8.25
C ARG A 158 -17.64 4.76 7.65
N GLU A 159 -17.67 5.36 6.46
CA GLU A 159 -16.49 5.93 5.80
C GLU A 159 -15.90 7.09 6.63
N ALA A 160 -16.74 7.94 7.22
CA ALA A 160 -16.32 8.97 8.18
C ALA A 160 -15.66 8.38 9.44
N ALA A 161 -16.27 7.34 10.03
CA ALA A 161 -15.69 6.66 11.20
C ALA A 161 -14.34 5.99 10.87
N GLU A 162 -14.25 5.31 9.73
CA GLU A 162 -13.00 4.71 9.24
C GLU A 162 -11.91 5.77 9.03
N ALA A 163 -12.26 6.93 8.46
CA ALA A 163 -11.30 8.02 8.24
C ALA A 163 -10.77 8.60 9.56
N LEU A 164 -11.64 8.79 10.57
CA LEU A 164 -11.24 9.26 11.90
C LEU A 164 -10.38 8.24 12.64
N LEU A 165 -10.69 6.95 12.53
CA LEU A 165 -9.90 5.89 13.18
C LEU A 165 -8.45 5.83 12.67
N ARG A 166 -8.17 6.29 11.44
CA ARG A 166 -6.80 6.37 10.89
C ARG A 166 -5.90 7.38 11.61
N PHE A 167 -6.46 8.27 12.44
CA PHE A 167 -5.66 9.18 13.27
C PHE A 167 -5.01 8.48 14.46
N LEU A 168 -5.49 7.29 14.82
CA LEU A 168 -5.05 6.59 16.00
C LEU A 168 -3.86 5.66 15.69
N PRO A 169 -2.94 5.47 16.66
CA PRO A 169 -2.02 4.34 16.62
C PRO A 169 -2.80 3.02 16.50
N THR A 170 -2.22 2.04 15.79
CA THR A 170 -2.92 0.78 15.47
C THR A 170 -3.37 0.03 16.73
N GLU A 171 -2.56 0.09 17.78
CA GLU A 171 -2.83 -0.47 19.10
C GLU A 171 -4.01 0.18 19.83
N SER A 172 -4.36 1.43 19.49
CA SER A 172 -5.45 2.18 20.13
C SER A 172 -6.80 2.01 19.43
N ILE A 173 -6.81 1.57 18.17
CA ILE A 173 -8.04 1.39 17.38
C ILE A 173 -9.00 0.43 18.07
N ALA A 174 -8.49 -0.69 18.59
CA ALA A 174 -9.31 -1.72 19.24
C ALA A 174 -10.12 -1.15 20.41
N ALA A 175 -9.50 -0.33 21.26
CA ALA A 175 -10.15 0.28 22.41
C ALA A 175 -11.34 1.19 21.99
N VAL A 176 -11.15 2.00 20.96
CA VAL A 176 -12.20 2.89 20.45
C VAL A 176 -13.33 2.10 19.82
N VAL A 177 -13.03 1.08 19.00
CA VAL A 177 -14.04 0.22 18.37
C VAL A 177 -14.85 -0.54 19.42
N THR A 178 -14.21 -1.08 20.47
CA THR A 178 -14.93 -1.74 21.58
C THR A 178 -15.86 -0.78 22.30
N SER A 179 -15.42 0.46 22.55
CA SER A 179 -16.28 1.49 23.16
C SER A 179 -17.50 1.81 22.30
N LEU A 180 -17.33 1.89 20.97
CA LEU A 180 -18.45 2.14 20.04
C LEU A 180 -19.43 0.95 20.01
N ALA A 181 -18.92 -0.29 20.00
CA ALA A 181 -19.75 -1.49 20.02
C ALA A 181 -20.63 -1.58 21.29
N ALA A 182 -20.10 -1.15 22.44
CA ALA A 182 -20.85 -1.12 23.70
C ALA A 182 -22.05 -0.15 23.69
N MET A 183 -22.07 0.83 22.78
CA MET A 183 -23.19 1.78 22.66
C MET A 183 -24.43 1.18 21.97
N ALA A 184 -24.32 0.00 21.38
CA ALA A 184 -25.43 -0.71 20.73
C ALA A 184 -25.65 -2.09 21.41
N PRO A 185 -26.16 -2.13 22.65
CA PRO A 185 -26.39 -3.39 23.35
C PRO A 185 -27.41 -4.25 22.57
N GLY A 186 -26.95 -5.37 22.01
CA GLY A 186 -27.77 -6.34 21.28
C GLY A 186 -27.41 -6.60 19.81
N VAL A 187 -26.33 -6.00 19.28
CA VAL A 187 -25.89 -6.17 17.87
C VAL A 187 -24.71 -7.15 17.72
N MET A 188 -24.23 -7.77 18.81
CA MET A 188 -23.20 -8.83 18.77
C MET A 188 -23.81 -10.22 18.82
#